data_AF-A0A9E1W4K5-F1
#
_entry.id   AF-A0A9E1W4K5-F1
#
_cell.length_a   1.000
_cell.length_b   1.000
_cell.length_c   1.000
_cell.angle_alpha   90.00
_cell.angle_beta   90.00
_cell.angle_gamma   90.00
#
_symmetry.space_group_name_H-M   'P 1'
#
loop_
_entity.id
_entity.type
_entity.pdbx_description
1 polymer ?
#
loop_
_entity_poly.entity_id
_entity_poly.type
_entity_poly.pdbx_seq_one_letter_code
_entity_poly.pdbx_strand_id
1 'polypeptide(L)'
;VDGLADGSVQNDEVIDAIADGGAFTSVRGYQGEPQRDITFSVTWVISYATEHAKLDQLRAQTEAGEVSLRVAQTYPAAQASEAHARLEAGGTRGRCVIEFD
;
A
#
# COMPACT_ATOMS: atom_id res chain seq x y z
N VAL A 1 -4.28 12.62 -13.81
CA VAL A 1 -3.59 11.32 -13.97
C VAL A 1 -4.56 10.28 -14.48
N ASP A 2 -4.09 9.24 -15.18
CA ASP A 2 -4.98 8.19 -15.72
C ASP A 2 -5.41 7.18 -14.66
N GLY A 3 -4.65 7.05 -13.56
CA GLY A 3 -4.94 6.14 -12.47
C GLY A 3 -4.47 6.69 -11.13
N LEU A 4 -5.25 6.46 -10.07
CA LEU A 4 -4.93 6.85 -8.70
C LEU A 4 -5.20 5.70 -7.73
N ALA A 5 -4.19 5.36 -6.92
CA ALA A 5 -4.32 4.43 -5.81
C ALA A 5 -4.25 5.21 -4.47
N ASP A 6 -5.38 5.32 -3.78
CA ASP A 6 -5.46 6.07 -2.53
C ASP A 6 -5.09 5.18 -1.34
N GLY A 7 -3.82 5.31 -0.92
CA GLY A 7 -3.30 4.76 0.33
C GLY A 7 -3.42 5.69 1.54
N SER A 8 -3.84 6.94 1.32
CA SER A 8 -3.89 8.02 2.30
C SER A 8 -5.27 8.29 2.89
N VAL A 9 -6.33 7.68 2.31
CA VAL A 9 -7.73 7.86 2.74
C VAL A 9 -8.19 9.31 2.55
N GLN A 10 -7.74 9.95 1.47
CA GLN A 10 -8.20 11.28 1.06
C GLN A 10 -9.54 11.20 0.31
N ASN A 11 -9.90 10.03 -0.22
CA ASN A 11 -11.22 9.74 -0.79
C ASN A 11 -11.63 10.79 -1.85
N ASP A 12 -12.72 11.53 -1.62
CA ASP A 12 -13.26 12.53 -2.53
C ASP A 12 -12.25 13.64 -2.86
N GLU A 13 -11.35 13.99 -1.94
CA GLU A 13 -10.42 15.12 -2.08
C GLU A 13 -9.43 14.96 -3.23
N VAL A 14 -9.19 13.72 -3.68
CA VAL A 14 -8.22 13.41 -4.74
C VAL A 14 -8.86 13.04 -6.07
N ILE A 15 -10.19 12.97 -6.15
CA ILE A 15 -10.90 12.55 -7.37
C ILE A 15 -10.63 13.52 -8.52
N ASP A 16 -10.62 14.83 -8.26
CA ASP A 16 -10.39 15.87 -9.28
C ASP A 16 -9.01 15.79 -9.94
N ALA A 17 -8.04 15.10 -9.34
CA ALA A 17 -6.74 14.85 -9.94
C ALA A 17 -6.79 13.78 -11.07
N ILE A 18 -7.87 13.01 -11.15
CA ILE A 18 -8.04 11.90 -12.09
C ILE A 18 -8.64 12.43 -13.39
N ALA A 19 -8.06 12.03 -14.52
CA ALA A 19 -8.61 12.36 -15.83
C ALA A 19 -9.96 11.65 -16.05
N ASP A 20 -10.83 12.25 -16.85
CA ASP A 20 -12.08 11.61 -17.27
C ASP A 20 -11.77 10.28 -17.99
N GLY A 21 -12.55 9.24 -17.69
CA GLY A 21 -12.27 7.87 -18.16
C GLY A 21 -11.15 7.13 -17.40
N GLY A 22 -10.54 7.75 -16.39
CA GLY A 22 -9.46 7.18 -15.59
C GLY A 22 -9.91 6.12 -14.57
N ALA A 23 -8.99 5.70 -13.71
CA ALA A 23 -9.24 4.70 -12.67
C ALA A 23 -8.90 5.18 -11.26
N PHE A 24 -9.71 4.76 -10.30
CA PHE A 24 -9.47 4.96 -8.87
C PHE A 24 -9.52 3.62 -8.14
N THR A 25 -8.60 3.41 -7.20
CA THR A 25 -8.68 2.31 -6.25
C THR A 25 -8.38 2.77 -4.83
N SER A 26 -9.25 2.44 -3.88
CA SER A 26 -8.98 2.64 -2.45
C SER A 26 -8.40 1.37 -1.82
N VAL A 27 -7.58 1.53 -0.78
CA VAL A 27 -7.09 0.40 0.04
C VAL A 27 -7.79 0.31 1.40
N ARG A 28 -8.84 1.12 1.61
CA ARG A 28 -9.63 1.23 2.85
C ARG A 28 -11.14 1.30 2.62
N GLY A 29 -11.64 0.64 1.57
CA GLY A 29 -13.07 0.39 1.43
C GLY A 29 -13.91 1.51 0.84
N TYR A 30 -13.33 2.70 0.59
CA TYR A 30 -14.05 3.81 -0.01
C TYR A 30 -14.43 3.49 -1.47
N GLN A 31 -15.70 3.75 -1.80
CA GLN A 31 -16.27 3.68 -3.14
C GLN A 31 -16.79 5.06 -3.48
N GLY A 32 -16.23 5.69 -4.52
CA GLY A 32 -16.68 7.01 -4.95
C GLY A 32 -17.97 6.96 -5.74
N GLU A 33 -18.65 8.10 -5.82
CA GLU A 33 -19.83 8.26 -6.65
C GLU A 33 -19.46 8.19 -8.14
N PRO A 34 -20.26 7.49 -8.98
CA PRO A 34 -20.03 7.43 -10.41
C PRO A 34 -20.01 8.83 -11.03
N GLN A 35 -18.87 9.19 -11.63
CA GLN A 35 -18.68 10.48 -12.28
C GLN A 35 -17.57 10.41 -13.32
N ARG A 36 -17.64 11.27 -14.34
CA ARG A 36 -16.56 11.52 -15.30
C ARG A 36 -15.99 10.25 -15.94
N ASP A 37 -16.84 9.23 -16.11
CA ASP A 37 -16.49 7.90 -16.61
C ASP A 37 -15.32 7.23 -15.86
N ILE A 38 -15.09 7.58 -14.60
CA ILE A 38 -14.03 7.01 -13.77
C ILE A 38 -14.43 5.61 -13.29
N THR A 39 -13.51 4.66 -13.45
CA THR A 39 -13.68 3.31 -12.90
C THR A 39 -13.22 3.27 -11.45
N PHE A 40 -14.17 3.16 -10.52
CA PHE A 40 -13.90 2.99 -9.10
C PHE A 40 -13.77 1.51 -8.72
N SER A 41 -12.75 1.19 -7.94
CA SER A 41 -12.51 -0.14 -7.38
C SER A 41 -12.01 -0.06 -5.94
N VAL A 42 -12.01 -1.21 -5.26
CA VAL A 42 -11.43 -1.34 -3.92
C VAL A 42 -10.44 -2.49 -3.92
N THR A 43 -9.20 -2.19 -3.54
CA THR A 43 -8.16 -3.21 -3.35
C THR A 43 -8.32 -3.87 -1.98
N TRP A 44 -8.74 -5.12 -1.99
CA TRP A 44 -8.84 -5.97 -0.80
C TRP A 44 -7.73 -7.01 -0.79
N VAL A 45 -6.75 -6.85 0.10
CA VAL A 45 -5.59 -7.76 0.16
C VAL A 45 -5.99 -9.21 0.43
N ILE A 46 -7.08 -9.44 1.18
CA ILE A 46 -7.55 -10.78 1.49
C ILE A 46 -8.00 -11.55 0.23
N SER A 47 -8.44 -10.85 -0.80
CA SER A 47 -8.77 -11.44 -2.10
C SER A 47 -7.55 -11.97 -2.85
N TYR A 48 -6.33 -11.65 -2.39
CA TYR A 48 -5.06 -12.06 -2.98
C TYR A 48 -4.29 -13.05 -2.09
N ALA A 49 -4.90 -13.57 -1.02
CA ALA A 49 -4.21 -14.35 0.01
C ALA A 49 -3.44 -15.57 -0.54
N THR A 50 -3.91 -16.15 -1.65
CA THR A 50 -3.33 -17.36 -2.27
C THR A 50 -2.62 -17.07 -3.60
N GLU A 51 -2.39 -15.81 -3.95
CA GLU A 51 -1.79 -15.39 -5.21
C GLU A 51 -0.27 -15.55 -5.20
N HIS A 52 0.20 -16.79 -4.97
CA HIS A 52 1.62 -17.10 -4.81
C HIS A 52 2.47 -16.68 -6.01
N ALA A 53 1.94 -16.81 -7.22
CA ALA A 53 2.64 -16.39 -8.43
C ALA A 53 2.98 -14.89 -8.43
N LYS A 54 2.09 -14.04 -7.88
CA LYS A 54 2.33 -12.60 -7.75
C LYS A 54 3.40 -12.31 -6.69
N LEU A 55 3.39 -13.06 -5.59
CA LEU A 55 4.44 -12.95 -4.56
C LEU A 55 5.81 -13.42 -5.09
N ASP A 56 5.83 -14.49 -5.88
CA ASP A 56 7.05 -14.99 -6.54
C ASP A 56 7.64 -13.97 -7.51
N GLN A 57 6.78 -13.29 -8.27
CA GLN A 57 7.18 -12.20 -9.14
C GLN A 57 7.80 -11.04 -8.32
N LEU A 58 7.21 -10.65 -7.20
CA LEU A 58 7.78 -9.61 -6.33
C LEU A 58 9.14 -10.01 -5.77
N ARG A 59 9.35 -11.30 -5.42
CA ARG A 59 10.68 -11.82 -5.04
C ARG A 59 11.67 -11.64 -6.18
N ALA A 60 11.34 -12.12 -7.38
CA ALA A 60 12.24 -12.06 -8.53
C ALA A 60 12.62 -10.60 -8.90
N GLN A 61 11.66 -9.68 -8.87
CA GLN A 61 11.90 -8.25 -9.11
C GLN A 61 12.76 -7.60 -8.03
N THR A 62 12.63 -8.05 -6.79
CA THR A 62 13.49 -7.59 -5.68
C THR A 62 14.91 -8.10 -5.86
N GLU A 63 15.08 -9.38 -6.20
CA GLU A 63 16.39 -10.00 -6.48
C GLU A 63 17.08 -9.35 -7.70
N ALA A 64 16.30 -8.94 -8.70
CA ALA A 64 16.77 -8.21 -9.88
C ALA A 64 17.05 -6.72 -9.61
N GLY A 65 16.70 -6.19 -8.43
CA GLY A 65 16.88 -4.79 -8.07
C GLY A 65 15.87 -3.82 -8.70
N GLU A 66 14.81 -4.33 -9.35
CA GLU A 66 13.72 -3.53 -9.92
C GLU A 66 12.80 -2.98 -8.82
N VAL A 67 12.64 -3.74 -7.72
CA VAL A 67 11.91 -3.33 -6.53
C VAL A 67 12.87 -3.17 -5.37
N SER A 68 13.07 -1.92 -4.93
CA SER A 68 13.93 -1.62 -3.78
C SER A 68 13.20 -1.86 -2.45
N LEU A 69 13.75 -2.71 -1.58
CA LEU A 69 13.28 -2.85 -0.21
C LEU A 69 13.70 -1.65 0.65
N ARG A 70 12.86 -1.26 1.60
CA ARG A 70 13.15 -0.18 2.56
C ARG A 70 12.81 -0.63 3.98
N VAL A 71 13.83 -0.96 4.75
CA VAL A 71 13.72 -1.22 6.19
C VAL A 71 14.05 0.06 6.91
N ALA A 72 13.13 0.54 7.74
CA ALA A 72 13.36 1.72 8.58
C ALA A 72 14.27 1.36 9.76
N GLN A 73 14.02 0.21 10.39
CA GLN A 73 14.78 -0.37 11.49
C GLN A 73 14.30 -1.81 11.74
N THR A 74 15.20 -2.66 12.23
CA THR A 74 14.88 -3.99 12.79
C THR A 74 14.82 -3.94 14.32
N TYR A 75 13.96 -4.75 14.91
CA TYR A 75 13.68 -4.80 16.34
C TYR A 75 13.63 -6.27 16.79
N PRO A 76 14.30 -6.65 17.88
CA PRO A 76 14.01 -7.92 18.55
C PRO A 76 12.53 -8.01 18.96
N ALA A 77 11.98 -9.22 19.02
CA ALA A 77 10.59 -9.45 19.43
C ALA A 77 10.19 -8.78 20.76
N ALA A 78 11.12 -8.70 21.72
CA ALA A 78 10.89 -8.02 23.00
C ALA A 78 10.65 -6.49 22.87
N GLN A 79 11.04 -5.89 21.75
CA GLN A 79 10.90 -4.46 21.44
C GLN A 79 9.76 -4.16 20.47
N ALA A 80 8.80 -5.07 20.30
CA ALA A 80 7.64 -4.85 19.43
C ALA A 80 6.85 -3.56 19.77
N SER A 81 6.81 -3.17 21.06
CA SER A 81 6.19 -1.92 21.50
C SER A 81 6.91 -0.68 20.95
N GLU A 82 8.24 -0.68 20.89
CA GLU A 82 9.04 0.41 20.32
C GLU A 82 8.83 0.53 18.81
N ALA A 83 8.78 -0.62 18.11
CA ALA A 83 8.45 -0.67 16.69
C ALA A 83 7.07 -0.06 16.40
N HIS A 84 6.08 -0.35 17.25
CA HIS A 84 4.73 0.23 17.16
C HIS A 84 4.74 1.73 17.43
N ALA A 85 5.35 2.17 18.54
CA ALA A 85 5.40 3.59 18.90
C ALA A 85 6.03 4.45 17.80
N ARG A 86 7.08 3.95 17.14
CA ARG A 86 7.69 4.62 15.98
C ARG A 86 6.75 4.73 14.78
N LEU A 87 6.02 3.66 14.46
CA LEU A 87 5.06 3.67 13.37
C LEU A 87 3.92 4.65 13.64
N GLU A 88 3.37 4.62 14.86
CA GLU A 88 2.29 5.47 15.33
C GLU A 88 2.65 6.95 15.31
N ALA A 89 3.89 7.30 15.64
CA ALA A 89 4.39 8.67 15.59
C ALA A 89 4.39 9.28 14.17
N GLY A 90 4.19 8.46 13.11
CA GLY A 90 4.17 8.92 11.73
C GLY A 90 5.56 9.27 11.19
N GLY A 91 5.63 9.76 9.95
CA GLY A 91 6.88 10.18 9.30
C GLY A 91 7.90 9.06 9.03
N THR A 92 7.55 7.80 9.29
CA THR A 92 8.44 6.66 9.07
C THR A 92 8.52 6.32 7.58
N ARG A 93 9.73 6.40 7.01
CA ARG A 93 10.03 5.92 5.67
C ARG A 93 10.61 4.50 5.74
N GLY A 94 9.91 3.53 5.15
CA GLY A 94 10.27 2.11 5.20
C GLY A 94 9.51 1.35 6.28
N ARG A 95 9.82 0.07 6.45
CA ARG A 95 9.12 -0.84 7.38
C ARG A 95 9.89 -1.03 8.68
N CYS A 96 9.20 -1.01 9.82
CA CYS A 96 9.71 -1.56 11.09
C CYS A 96 9.57 -3.09 11.02
N VAL A 97 10.67 -3.82 11.17
CA VAL A 97 10.71 -5.29 11.06
C VAL A 97 10.99 -5.89 12.44
N ILE A 98 10.26 -6.94 12.81
CA ILE A 98 10.48 -7.68 14.05
C ILE A 98 11.25 -8.96 13.73
N GLU A 99 12.34 -9.18 14.44
CA GLU A 99 13.20 -10.36 14.34
C GLU A 99 12.93 -11.29 15.54
N PHE A 100 12.84 -12.59 15.23
CA PHE A 100 12.53 -13.67 16.17
C PHE A 100 13.70 -14.67 16.13
N ASP A 101 14.80 -14.29 16.75
CA ASP A 101 15.98 -15.15 16.92
C ASP A 101 15.71 -16.30 17.90
#